data_AF-A0AAW2P8T2-F1
#
_entry.id   AF-A0AAW2P8T2-F1
#
_cell.length_a   1.000
_cell.length_b   1.000
_cell.length_c   1.000
_cell.angle_alpha   90.00
_cell.angle_beta   90.00
_cell.angle_gamma   90.00
#
_symmetry.space_group_name_H-M   'P 1'
#
loop_
_entity.id
_entity.type
_entity.pdbx_description
1 polymer ?
#
loop_
_entity_poly.entity_id
_entity_poly.type
_entity_poly.pdbx_seq_one_letter_code
_entity_poly.pdbx_strand_id
1 'polypeptide(L)'
;MASWSSVELEVLFYLLGWISFCSWAICFYPQLILNFRRKSVQGLNFDFAVLNLTKHTSYLIYNASLFFSSTVQRQYRQKYGLNQMIPVAVNDVAFSVHAVLMTALTLFQIAIYDRGNQKFSRIAIAIVSVAWLSAAACVFVALPTHSWYWLVSCFNTLQIVMTTIKYMPQAVFNFQRKSTSGFSMGYVSFDFLGSTTSFCQMMVQSIDQRSWVNFYGNIGKTLLSLVSIFFDILFMVQHFVLYPSKKTTDVSPSDDAESKEPMLGPSHGQHQIDVC
;
A
#
# COMPACT_ATOMS: atom_id res chain seq x y z
N MET A 1 -20.04 21.09 21.03
CA MET A 1 -19.19 20.35 20.07
C MET A 1 -19.77 18.96 19.94
N ALA A 2 -19.78 18.37 18.75
CA ALA A 2 -20.23 17.00 18.56
C ALA A 2 -19.35 16.07 19.42
N SER A 3 -19.98 15.28 20.29
CA SER A 3 -19.33 14.34 21.21
C SER A 3 -19.98 12.98 21.08
N TRP A 4 -19.25 11.93 21.48
CA TRP A 4 -19.75 10.57 21.42
C TRP A 4 -21.01 10.42 22.28
N SER A 5 -22.00 9.69 21.76
CA SER A 5 -23.20 9.36 22.51
C SER A 5 -23.03 8.08 23.33
N SER A 6 -22.21 7.14 22.83
CA SER A 6 -21.88 5.88 23.49
C SER A 6 -20.37 5.71 23.67
N VAL A 7 -19.97 5.48 24.93
CA VAL A 7 -18.57 5.17 25.29
C VAL A 7 -18.12 3.86 24.64
N GLU A 8 -19.02 2.88 24.53
CA GLU A 8 -18.71 1.58 23.90
C GLU A 8 -18.36 1.74 22.42
N LEU A 9 -19.13 2.58 21.69
CA LEU A 9 -18.88 2.88 20.29
C LEU A 9 -17.59 3.70 20.11
N GLU A 10 -17.31 4.64 21.02
CA GLU A 10 -16.06 5.39 21.04
C GLU A 10 -14.84 4.47 21.20
N VAL A 11 -14.88 3.54 22.16
CA VAL A 11 -13.80 2.57 22.38
C VAL A 11 -13.63 1.67 21.16
N LEU A 12 -14.73 1.13 20.62
CA LEU A 12 -14.70 0.30 19.42
C LEU A 12 -14.11 1.05 18.22
N PHE A 13 -14.46 2.32 18.04
CA PHE A 13 -13.91 3.18 16.99
C PHE A 13 -12.39 3.28 17.07
N TYR A 14 -11.84 3.54 18.26
CA TYR A 14 -10.39 3.63 18.43
C TYR A 14 -9.71 2.26 18.25
N LEU A 15 -10.29 1.18 18.76
CA LEU A 15 -9.75 -0.17 18.57
C LEU A 15 -9.65 -0.54 17.09
N LEU A 16 -10.73 -0.36 16.32
CA LEU A 16 -10.75 -0.62 14.89
C LEU A 16 -9.71 0.24 14.14
N GLY A 17 -9.59 1.51 14.52
CA GLY A 17 -8.62 2.42 13.93
C GLY A 17 -7.17 2.00 14.16
N TRP A 18 -6.83 1.54 15.36
CA TRP A 18 -5.48 1.07 15.68
C TRP A 18 -5.17 -0.29 15.06
N ILE A 19 -6.15 -1.20 14.97
CA ILE A 19 -5.99 -2.46 14.21
C ILE A 19 -5.71 -2.15 12.74
N SER A 20 -6.43 -1.20 12.16
CA SER A 20 -6.21 -0.76 10.78
C SER A 20 -4.80 -0.21 10.58
N PHE A 21 -4.37 0.71 11.45
CA PHE A 21 -3.01 1.25 11.47
C PHE A 21 -1.94 0.14 11.52
N CYS A 22 -2.04 -0.77 12.49
CA CYS A 22 -1.05 -1.83 12.69
C CYS A 22 -0.98 -2.77 11.48
N SER A 23 -2.14 -3.16 10.93
CA SER A 23 -2.22 -4.06 9.78
C SER A 23 -1.49 -3.47 8.56
N TRP A 24 -1.73 -2.20 8.25
CA TRP A 24 -1.05 -1.54 7.15
C TRP A 24 0.41 -1.19 7.45
N ALA A 25 0.76 -0.83 8.68
CA ALA A 25 2.12 -0.44 9.05
C ALA A 25 3.12 -1.60 8.90
N ILE A 26 2.75 -2.81 9.34
CA ILE A 26 3.60 -4.01 9.27
C ILE A 26 4.06 -4.29 7.84
N CYS A 27 3.22 -3.99 6.84
CA CYS A 27 3.51 -4.24 5.44
C CYS A 27 4.71 -3.48 4.87
N PHE A 28 5.12 -2.36 5.48
CA PHE A 28 6.25 -1.56 4.98
C PHE A 28 7.62 -2.12 5.38
N TYR A 29 7.70 -2.87 6.48
CA TYR A 29 8.97 -3.30 7.07
C TYR A 29 9.74 -4.35 6.25
N PRO A 30 9.10 -5.40 5.68
CA PRO A 30 9.83 -6.45 4.97
C PRO A 30 10.73 -5.91 3.85
N GLN A 31 10.24 -4.96 3.06
CA GLN A 31 11.00 -4.37 1.96
C GLN A 31 12.20 -3.56 2.45
N LEU A 32 12.01 -2.71 3.48
CA LEU A 32 13.09 -1.91 4.06
C LEU A 32 14.19 -2.79 4.65
N ILE A 33 13.81 -3.85 5.37
CA ILE A 33 14.74 -4.81 5.97
C ILE A 33 15.49 -5.56 4.87
N LEU A 34 14.79 -6.00 3.81
CA LEU A 34 15.40 -6.72 2.69
C LEU A 34 16.45 -5.87 1.97
N ASN A 35 16.10 -4.62 1.65
CA ASN A 35 17.02 -3.66 1.05
C ASN A 35 18.25 -3.43 1.93
N PHE A 36 18.04 -3.26 3.24
CA PHE A 36 19.12 -3.06 4.20
C PHE A 36 20.05 -4.28 4.30
N ARG A 37 19.51 -5.50 4.27
CA ARG A 37 20.29 -6.74 4.32
C ARG A 37 21.08 -7.00 3.04
N ARG A 38 20.45 -6.78 1.88
CA ARG A 38 21.08 -7.01 0.56
C ARG A 38 22.02 -5.90 0.14
N LYS A 39 21.91 -4.69 0.74
CA LYS A 39 22.58 -3.46 0.26
C LYS A 39 22.34 -3.18 -1.22
N SER A 40 21.21 -3.67 -1.74
CA SER A 40 20.80 -3.58 -3.14
C SER A 40 19.28 -3.43 -3.17
N VAL A 41 18.81 -2.57 -4.07
CA VAL A 41 17.39 -2.36 -4.37
C VAL A 41 16.99 -3.00 -5.69
N GLN A 42 17.84 -3.87 -6.26
CA GLN A 42 17.51 -4.59 -7.48
C GLN A 42 16.27 -5.49 -7.28
N GLY A 43 15.29 -5.30 -8.18
CA GLY A 43 13.98 -5.96 -8.13
C GLY A 43 12.87 -5.14 -7.45
N LEU A 44 13.21 -4.01 -6.79
CA LEU A 44 12.21 -3.05 -6.33
C LEU A 44 11.72 -2.20 -7.50
N ASN A 45 10.41 -1.96 -7.57
CA ASN A 45 9.84 -1.04 -8.54
C ASN A 45 9.98 0.42 -8.04
N PHE A 46 10.84 1.21 -8.69
CA PHE A 46 11.09 2.61 -8.31
C PHE A 46 9.90 3.53 -8.57
N ASP A 47 9.14 3.26 -9.63
CA ASP A 47 7.92 4.00 -9.96
C ASP A 47 6.88 3.82 -8.85
N PHE A 48 6.77 2.60 -8.33
CA PHE A 48 5.91 2.30 -7.19
C PHE A 48 6.30 3.11 -5.95
N ALA A 49 7.60 3.21 -5.64
CA ALA A 49 8.07 3.97 -4.49
C ALA A 49 7.73 5.47 -4.59
N VAL A 50 7.95 6.10 -5.75
CA VAL A 50 7.68 7.55 -5.94
C VAL A 50 6.19 7.87 -6.00
N LEU A 51 5.38 7.00 -6.62
CA LEU A 51 3.92 7.13 -6.63
C LEU A 51 3.33 6.98 -5.23
N ASN A 52 3.81 6.01 -4.44
CA ASN A 52 3.38 5.86 -3.04
C ASN A 52 3.78 7.06 -2.19
N LEU A 53 4.95 7.67 -2.40
CA LEU A 53 5.31 8.88 -1.67
C LEU A 53 4.29 9.99 -1.94
N THR A 54 3.99 10.24 -3.23
CA THR A 54 2.99 11.27 -3.62
C THR A 54 1.61 11.00 -3.00
N LYS A 55 1.15 9.75 -3.05
CA LYS A 55 -0.10 9.30 -2.43
C LYS A 55 -0.10 9.55 -0.92
N HIS A 56 0.89 9.04 -0.20
CA HIS A 56 0.94 9.10 1.25
C HIS A 56 1.16 10.52 1.76
N THR A 57 1.95 11.35 1.07
CA THR A 57 2.11 12.77 1.41
C THR A 57 0.80 13.52 1.22
N SER A 58 0.07 13.27 0.13
CA SER A 58 -1.25 13.90 -0.10
C SER A 58 -2.26 13.48 0.98
N TYR A 59 -2.26 12.20 1.37
CA TYR A 59 -3.11 11.71 2.45
C TYR A 59 -2.73 12.31 3.81
N LEU A 60 -1.43 12.47 4.10
CA LEU A 60 -0.94 13.13 5.30
C LEU A 60 -1.35 14.61 5.35
N ILE A 61 -1.18 15.35 4.25
CA ILE A 61 -1.62 16.74 4.16
C ILE A 61 -3.11 16.83 4.49
N TYR A 62 -3.93 15.92 3.95
CA TYR A 62 -5.36 15.90 4.26
C TYR A 62 -5.66 15.61 5.74
N ASN A 63 -5.14 14.50 6.27
CA ASN A 63 -5.41 14.08 7.63
C ASN A 63 -4.88 15.10 8.64
N ALA A 64 -3.63 15.54 8.51
CA ALA A 64 -3.05 16.51 9.43
C ALA A 64 -3.78 17.86 9.38
N SER A 65 -4.12 18.36 8.19
CA SER A 65 -4.81 19.65 8.06
C SER A 65 -6.22 19.60 8.64
N LEU A 66 -7.00 18.55 8.34
CA LEU A 66 -8.36 18.42 8.85
C LEU A 66 -8.39 18.08 10.35
N PHE A 67 -7.37 17.38 10.87
CA PHE A 67 -7.25 17.05 12.28
C PHE A 67 -6.76 18.21 13.15
N PHE A 68 -5.75 18.97 12.73
CA PHE A 68 -5.14 20.03 13.56
C PHE A 68 -5.65 21.45 13.27
N SER A 69 -6.02 21.78 12.02
CA SER A 69 -6.38 23.16 11.67
C SER A 69 -7.82 23.48 12.02
N SER A 70 -8.00 24.36 13.01
CA SER A 70 -9.30 24.89 13.40
C SER A 70 -10.03 25.59 12.24
N THR A 71 -9.30 26.21 11.32
CA THR A 71 -9.86 26.87 10.12
C THR A 71 -10.46 25.86 9.16
N VAL A 72 -9.73 24.77 8.88
CA VAL A 72 -10.21 23.69 7.99
C VAL A 72 -11.41 22.98 8.62
N GLN A 73 -11.35 22.69 9.92
CA GLN A 73 -12.48 22.11 10.66
C GLN A 73 -13.73 23.00 10.65
N ARG A 74 -13.55 24.31 10.80
CA ARG A 74 -14.67 25.27 10.71
C ARG A 74 -15.32 25.23 9.34
N GLN A 75 -14.54 25.26 8.27
CA GLN A 75 -15.05 25.18 6.90
C GLN A 75 -15.74 23.84 6.60
N TYR A 76 -15.20 22.74 7.11
CA TYR A 76 -15.86 21.43 7.06
C TYR A 76 -17.24 21.46 7.71
N ARG A 77 -17.33 21.98 8.94
CA ARG A 77 -18.60 22.09 9.68
C ARG A 77 -19.58 23.06 9.04
N GLN A 78 -19.11 24.12 8.39
CA GLN A 78 -19.96 25.01 7.60
C GLN A 78 -20.58 24.28 6.39
N LYS A 79 -19.84 23.34 5.78
CA LYS A 79 -20.33 22.58 4.63
C LYS A 79 -21.30 21.46 5.02
N TYR A 80 -21.02 20.71 6.09
CA TYR A 80 -21.76 19.49 6.43
C TYR A 80 -22.61 19.57 7.70
N GLY A 81 -22.51 20.66 8.45
CA GLY A 81 -23.28 20.90 9.68
C GLY A 81 -22.40 21.07 10.92
N LEU A 82 -22.77 22.01 11.78
CA LEU A 82 -22.02 22.37 13.00
C LEU A 82 -21.97 21.26 14.06
N ASN A 83 -22.94 20.35 14.02
CA ASN A 83 -23.07 19.21 14.94
C ASN A 83 -22.38 17.94 14.44
N GLN A 84 -21.68 18.00 13.30
CA GLN A 84 -20.95 16.84 12.78
C GLN A 84 -19.55 16.79 13.42
N MET A 85 -19.10 15.59 13.81
CA MET A 85 -17.69 15.43 14.20
C MET A 85 -16.79 15.47 12.96
N ILE A 86 -15.51 15.72 13.24
CA ILE A 86 -14.47 15.63 12.21
C ILE A 86 -14.25 14.15 11.86
N PRO A 87 -14.24 13.78 10.56
CA PRO A 87 -14.22 12.39 10.09
C PRO A 87 -12.79 11.84 9.97
N VAL A 88 -11.84 12.43 10.70
CA VAL A 88 -10.43 12.04 10.73
C VAL A 88 -10.04 11.79 12.17
N ALA A 89 -9.50 10.60 12.44
CA ALA A 89 -9.05 10.19 13.76
C ALA A 89 -7.53 10.26 13.88
N VAL A 90 -7.05 10.15 15.12
CA VAL A 90 -5.60 10.18 15.43
C VAL A 90 -4.84 9.04 14.74
N ASN A 91 -5.45 7.85 14.61
CA ASN A 91 -4.84 6.71 13.93
C ASN A 91 -4.66 6.96 12.42
N ASP A 92 -5.53 7.77 11.79
CA ASP A 92 -5.41 8.14 10.38
C ASP A 92 -4.18 9.04 10.15
N VAL A 93 -3.98 10.01 11.06
CA VAL A 93 -2.79 10.87 11.07
C VAL A 93 -1.55 10.02 11.32
N ALA A 94 -1.53 9.20 12.36
CA ALA A 94 -0.41 8.33 12.70
C ALA A 94 -0.02 7.40 11.53
N PHE A 95 -1.01 6.78 10.88
CA PHE A 95 -0.79 5.95 9.70
C PHE A 95 -0.15 6.75 8.56
N SER A 96 -0.71 7.91 8.22
CA SER A 96 -0.21 8.72 7.12
C SER A 96 1.21 9.24 7.36
N VAL A 97 1.56 9.64 8.59
CA VAL A 97 2.93 10.01 8.98
C VAL A 97 3.87 8.80 8.82
N HIS A 98 3.49 7.65 9.38
CA HIS A 98 4.28 6.44 9.30
C HIS A 98 4.53 6.03 7.84
N ALA A 99 3.49 6.01 7.00
CA ALA A 99 3.60 5.62 5.61
C ALA A 99 4.50 6.57 4.78
N VAL A 100 4.44 7.88 5.03
CA VAL A 100 5.37 8.85 4.41
C VAL A 100 6.80 8.55 4.85
N LEU A 101 7.04 8.36 6.14
CA LEU A 101 8.37 8.05 6.68
C LEU A 101 8.94 6.77 6.06
N MET A 102 8.19 5.68 6.07
CA MET A 102 8.63 4.39 5.53
C MET A 102 8.91 4.45 4.03
N THR A 103 8.09 5.20 3.28
CA THR A 103 8.30 5.38 1.84
C THR A 103 9.51 6.28 1.56
N ALA A 104 9.71 7.33 2.35
CA ALA A 104 10.89 8.19 2.26
C ALA A 104 12.18 7.41 2.58
N LEU A 105 12.16 6.54 3.59
CA LEU A 105 13.28 5.64 3.89
C LEU A 105 13.56 4.67 2.73
N THR A 106 12.51 4.18 2.06
CA THR A 106 12.65 3.32 0.88
C THR A 106 13.30 4.09 -0.29
N LEU A 107 12.88 5.32 -0.54
CA LEU A 107 13.48 6.19 -1.56
C LEU A 107 14.92 6.57 -1.22
N PHE A 108 15.21 6.80 0.06
CA PHE A 108 16.57 6.99 0.53
C PHE A 108 17.44 5.76 0.23
N GLN A 109 16.96 4.55 0.52
CA GLN A 109 17.64 3.30 0.14
C GLN A 109 17.86 3.19 -1.37
N ILE A 110 16.89 3.60 -2.20
CA ILE A 110 17.03 3.64 -3.67
C ILE A 110 18.16 4.60 -4.10
N ALA A 111 18.38 5.69 -3.36
CA ALA A 111 19.43 6.66 -3.66
C ALA A 111 20.83 6.17 -3.28
N ILE A 112 20.96 5.36 -2.22
CA ILE A 112 22.28 4.96 -1.66
C ILE A 112 22.74 3.56 -2.03
N TYR A 113 21.83 2.62 -2.31
CA TYR A 113 22.16 1.21 -2.56
C TYR A 113 22.28 0.91 -4.05
N ASP A 114 22.88 -0.25 -4.35
CA ASP A 114 23.03 -0.68 -5.73
C ASP A 114 21.66 -0.90 -6.39
N ARG A 115 21.45 -0.19 -7.49
CA ARG A 115 20.23 -0.18 -8.30
C ARG A 115 20.40 -0.86 -9.67
N GLY A 116 21.61 -1.33 -9.97
CA GLY A 116 21.97 -1.80 -11.31
C GLY A 116 21.63 -0.74 -12.37
N ASN A 117 20.95 -1.17 -13.44
CA ASN A 117 20.54 -0.30 -14.54
C ASN A 117 19.10 0.25 -14.40
N GLN A 118 18.41 -0.03 -13.29
CA GLN A 118 17.04 0.43 -13.08
C GLN A 118 16.99 1.96 -12.92
N LYS A 119 16.02 2.59 -13.56
CA LYS A 119 15.75 4.03 -13.51
C LYS A 119 14.25 4.26 -13.33
N PHE A 120 13.88 5.44 -12.83
CA PHE A 120 12.49 5.87 -12.83
C PHE A 120 11.97 5.96 -14.28
N SER A 121 10.77 5.45 -14.53
CA SER A 121 10.11 5.58 -15.82
C SER A 121 9.73 7.02 -16.09
N ARG A 122 9.85 7.44 -17.35
CA ARG A 122 9.36 8.75 -17.81
C ARG A 122 7.87 8.94 -17.54
N ILE A 123 7.10 7.85 -17.59
CA ILE A 123 5.65 7.87 -17.32
C ILE A 123 5.40 8.18 -15.84
N ALA A 124 6.11 7.51 -14.92
CA ALA A 124 5.95 7.74 -13.49
C ALA A 124 6.36 9.17 -13.10
N ILE A 125 7.48 9.66 -13.67
CA ILE A 125 7.91 11.05 -13.49
C ILE A 125 6.83 12.00 -14.00
N ALA A 126 6.29 11.78 -15.20
CA ALA A 126 5.22 12.63 -15.75
C ALA A 126 3.97 12.65 -14.86
N ILE A 127 3.51 11.49 -14.37
CA ILE A 127 2.37 11.39 -13.45
C ILE A 127 2.61 12.20 -12.18
N VAL A 128 3.79 12.03 -11.56
CA VAL A 128 4.17 12.75 -10.33
C VAL A 128 4.28 14.26 -10.59
N SER A 129 4.90 14.67 -11.70
CA SER A 129 4.99 16.07 -12.08
C SER A 129 3.62 16.70 -12.29
N VAL A 130 2.73 16.06 -13.04
CA VAL A 130 1.35 16.55 -13.26
C VAL A 130 0.58 16.65 -11.94
N ALA A 131 0.72 15.65 -11.06
CA ALA A 131 0.08 15.66 -9.75
C ALA A 131 0.51 16.86 -8.88
N TRP A 132 1.82 17.10 -8.76
CA TRP A 132 2.34 18.19 -7.94
C TRP A 132 2.14 19.57 -8.57
N LEU A 133 2.17 19.68 -9.90
CA LEU A 133 1.78 20.92 -10.60
C LEU A 133 0.30 21.24 -10.40
N SER A 134 -0.58 20.23 -10.45
CA SER A 134 -2.01 20.40 -10.16
C SER A 134 -2.23 20.82 -8.71
N ALA A 135 -1.52 20.21 -7.77
CA ALA A 135 -1.57 20.60 -6.36
C ALA A 135 -1.10 22.06 -6.16
N ALA A 136 -0.02 22.47 -6.81
CA ALA A 136 0.46 23.85 -6.78
C ALA A 136 -0.59 24.83 -7.34
N ALA A 137 -1.24 24.50 -8.47
CA ALA A 137 -2.34 25.30 -9.02
C ALA A 137 -3.50 25.43 -8.02
N CYS A 138 -3.90 24.34 -7.35
CA CYS A 138 -4.93 24.37 -6.30
C CYS A 138 -4.54 25.31 -5.14
N VAL A 139 -3.27 25.34 -4.74
CA VAL A 139 -2.78 26.28 -3.72
C VAL A 139 -2.99 27.73 -4.17
N PHE A 140 -2.59 28.07 -5.40
CA PHE A 140 -2.79 29.43 -5.94
C PHE A 140 -4.26 29.85 -6.02
N VAL A 141 -5.18 28.92 -6.29
CA VAL A 141 -6.63 29.18 -6.29
C VAL A 141 -7.17 29.37 -4.86
N ALA A 142 -6.68 28.59 -3.91
CA ALA A 142 -7.17 28.60 -2.53
C ALA A 142 -6.66 29.80 -1.71
N LEU A 143 -5.50 30.36 -2.07
CA LEU A 143 -4.90 31.50 -1.39
C LEU A 143 -5.82 32.73 -1.34
N PRO A 144 -6.32 33.29 -2.47
CA PRO A 144 -7.17 34.49 -2.45
C PRO A 144 -8.59 34.22 -1.94
N THR A 145 -9.09 32.99 -2.14
CA THR A 145 -10.46 32.60 -1.76
C THR A 145 -10.56 32.10 -0.31
N HIS A 146 -9.41 31.91 0.35
CA HIS A 146 -9.29 31.26 1.66
C HIS A 146 -10.01 29.91 1.77
N SER A 147 -10.16 29.17 0.66
CA SER A 147 -10.90 27.91 0.59
C SER A 147 -10.05 26.71 1.02
N TRP A 148 -9.56 26.73 2.27
CA TRP A 148 -8.62 25.74 2.80
C TRP A 148 -9.16 24.31 2.84
N TYR A 149 -10.43 24.11 3.20
CA TYR A 149 -11.06 22.78 3.19
C TYR A 149 -11.17 22.23 1.77
N TRP A 150 -11.46 23.08 0.77
CA TRP A 150 -11.47 22.66 -0.63
C TRP A 150 -10.07 22.23 -1.08
N LEU A 151 -9.03 23.02 -0.79
CA LEU A 151 -7.64 22.69 -1.11
C LEU A 151 -7.23 21.34 -0.51
N VAL A 152 -7.51 21.15 0.78
CA VAL A 152 -7.23 19.91 1.49
C VAL A 152 -8.00 18.73 0.88
N SER A 153 -9.25 18.95 0.44
CA SER A 153 -10.03 17.95 -0.29
C SER A 153 -9.41 17.58 -1.64
N CYS A 154 -8.75 18.51 -2.35
CA CYS A 154 -8.01 18.19 -3.58
C CYS A 154 -6.87 17.19 -3.33
N PHE A 155 -6.12 17.33 -2.22
CA PHE A 155 -5.12 16.34 -1.82
C PHE A 155 -5.74 14.96 -1.51
N ASN A 156 -6.95 14.96 -0.93
CA ASN A 156 -7.68 13.72 -0.70
C ASN A 156 -8.14 13.05 -2.01
N THR A 157 -8.54 13.82 -3.01
CA THR A 157 -8.83 13.30 -4.35
C THR A 157 -7.55 12.74 -5.00
N LEU A 158 -6.43 13.46 -4.88
CA LEU A 158 -5.15 13.04 -5.45
C LEU A 158 -4.70 11.67 -4.92
N GLN A 159 -4.83 11.42 -3.60
CA GLN A 159 -4.44 10.12 -3.04
C GLN A 159 -5.34 8.96 -3.51
N ILE A 160 -6.63 9.19 -3.77
CA ILE A 160 -7.54 8.18 -4.35
C ILE A 160 -7.12 7.85 -5.79
N VAL A 161 -6.82 8.85 -6.61
CA VAL A 161 -6.36 8.66 -8.00
C VAL A 161 -5.09 7.82 -8.02
N MET A 162 -4.11 8.16 -7.17
CA MET A 162 -2.86 7.41 -7.06
C MET A 162 -3.07 5.96 -6.60
N THR A 163 -4.02 5.74 -5.70
CA THR A 163 -4.37 4.39 -5.22
C THR A 163 -4.94 3.52 -6.35
N THR A 164 -5.82 4.08 -7.18
CA THR A 164 -6.45 3.33 -8.28
C THR A 164 -5.43 2.93 -9.35
N ILE A 165 -4.49 3.84 -9.67
CA ILE A 165 -3.40 3.57 -10.62
C ILE A 165 -2.52 2.40 -10.14
N LYS A 166 -2.37 2.21 -8.83
CA LYS A 166 -1.51 1.15 -8.25
C LYS A 166 -2.08 -0.26 -8.42
N TYR A 167 -3.38 -0.46 -8.16
CA TYR A 167 -3.94 -1.83 -8.10
C TYR A 167 -4.23 -2.43 -9.48
N MET A 168 -4.64 -1.60 -10.44
CA MET A 168 -5.05 -2.05 -11.78
C MET A 168 -3.97 -2.85 -12.54
N PRO A 169 -2.70 -2.40 -12.62
CA PRO A 169 -1.66 -3.14 -13.33
C PRO A 169 -1.43 -4.54 -12.77
N GLN A 170 -1.49 -4.70 -11.43
CA GLN A 170 -1.26 -6.01 -10.81
C GLN A 170 -2.40 -6.98 -11.12
N ALA A 171 -3.65 -6.51 -11.08
CA ALA A 171 -4.82 -7.34 -11.40
C ALA A 171 -4.76 -7.84 -12.85
N VAL A 172 -4.41 -6.95 -13.79
CA VAL A 172 -4.24 -7.28 -15.21
C VAL A 172 -3.06 -8.22 -15.40
N PHE A 173 -1.92 -7.97 -14.76
CA PHE A 173 -0.73 -8.79 -14.87
C PHE A 173 -0.99 -10.23 -14.42
N ASN A 174 -1.61 -10.41 -13.26
CA ASN A 174 -2.01 -11.73 -12.75
C ASN A 174 -2.94 -12.46 -13.73
N PHE A 175 -3.89 -11.73 -14.33
CA PHE A 175 -4.80 -12.30 -15.32
C PHE A 175 -4.10 -12.72 -16.62
N GLN A 176 -3.11 -11.95 -17.09
CA GLN A 176 -2.35 -12.27 -18.30
C GLN A 176 -1.45 -13.49 -18.11
N ARG A 177 -0.74 -13.57 -16.98
CA ARG A 177 0.19 -14.67 -16.71
C ARG A 177 -0.46 -15.95 -16.18
N LYS A 178 -1.76 -15.90 -15.85
CA LYS A 178 -2.52 -17.01 -15.23
C LYS A 178 -1.83 -17.62 -14.01
N SER A 179 -1.17 -16.77 -13.21
CA SER A 179 -0.36 -17.18 -12.07
C SER A 179 -0.19 -16.01 -11.10
N THR A 180 -0.18 -16.31 -9.81
CA THR A 180 0.12 -15.35 -8.74
C THR A 180 1.47 -15.64 -8.08
N SER A 181 2.32 -16.48 -8.69
CA SER A 181 3.61 -16.85 -8.11
C SER A 181 4.52 -15.61 -7.98
N GLY A 182 5.08 -15.39 -6.79
CA GLY A 182 5.87 -14.21 -6.43
C GLY A 182 5.06 -13.01 -5.89
N PHE A 183 3.73 -13.09 -5.86
CA PHE A 183 2.88 -12.08 -5.22
C PHE A 183 2.59 -12.48 -3.77
N SER A 184 2.93 -11.61 -2.81
CA SER A 184 2.80 -11.92 -1.38
C SER A 184 1.33 -11.87 -0.95
N MET A 185 0.71 -13.04 -0.78
CA MET A 185 -0.66 -13.13 -0.26
C MET A 185 -0.78 -12.65 1.18
N GLY A 186 0.29 -12.73 1.98
CA GLY A 186 0.30 -12.16 3.33
C GLY A 186 0.06 -10.65 3.32
N TYR A 187 0.67 -9.93 2.36
CA TYR A 187 0.43 -8.49 2.18
C TYR A 187 -1.04 -8.20 1.87
N VAL A 188 -1.64 -8.97 0.96
CA VAL A 188 -3.07 -8.84 0.59
C VAL A 188 -3.97 -9.07 1.80
N SER A 189 -3.69 -10.07 2.64
CA SER A 189 -4.48 -10.33 3.84
C SER A 189 -4.41 -9.18 4.87
N PHE A 190 -3.22 -8.60 5.07
CA PHE A 190 -3.07 -7.45 5.96
C PHE A 190 -3.69 -6.17 5.39
N ASP A 191 -3.62 -5.94 4.07
CA ASP A 191 -4.30 -4.82 3.41
C ASP A 191 -5.83 -4.96 3.56
N PHE A 192 -6.36 -6.15 3.31
CA PHE A 192 -7.78 -6.45 3.47
C PHE A 192 -8.28 -6.24 4.90
N LEU A 193 -7.54 -6.74 5.91
CA LEU A 193 -7.87 -6.53 7.31
C LEU A 193 -7.83 -5.03 7.67
N GLY A 194 -6.80 -4.32 7.21
CA GLY A 194 -6.63 -2.89 7.45
C GLY A 194 -7.76 -2.06 6.84
N SER A 195 -8.14 -2.37 5.60
CA SER A 195 -9.20 -1.67 4.87
C SER A 195 -10.60 -1.96 5.42
N THR A 196 -10.86 -3.22 5.79
CA THR A 196 -12.11 -3.64 6.42
C THR A 196 -12.29 -2.96 7.79
N THR A 197 -11.26 -2.98 8.63
CA THR A 197 -11.33 -2.35 9.96
C THR A 197 -11.42 -0.82 9.86
N SER A 198 -10.74 -0.18 8.90
CA SER A 198 -10.91 1.25 8.60
C SER A 198 -12.34 1.59 8.16
N PHE A 199 -12.96 0.75 7.32
CA PHE A 199 -14.34 0.95 6.89
C PHE A 199 -15.32 0.78 8.05
N CYS A 200 -15.13 -0.26 8.87
CA CYS A 200 -15.92 -0.49 10.08
C CYS A 200 -15.76 0.66 11.09
N GLN A 201 -14.55 1.21 11.24
CA GLN A 201 -14.31 2.40 12.07
C GLN A 201 -15.22 3.56 11.61
N MET A 202 -15.31 3.81 10.31
CA MET A 202 -16.18 4.86 9.78
C MET A 202 -17.67 4.57 10.00
N MET A 203 -18.06 3.29 9.91
CA MET A 203 -19.43 2.83 10.17
C MET A 203 -19.83 3.07 11.63
N VAL A 204 -18.97 2.72 12.59
CA VAL A 204 -19.22 2.91 14.04
C VAL A 204 -19.50 4.38 14.36
N GLN A 205 -18.68 5.29 13.85
CA GLN A 205 -18.90 6.74 14.04
C GLN A 205 -20.21 7.22 13.39
N SER A 206 -20.57 6.67 12.23
CA SER A 206 -21.82 7.02 11.54
C SER A 206 -23.05 6.54 12.30
N ILE A 207 -22.96 5.36 12.93
CA ILE A 207 -24.00 4.80 13.80
C ILE A 207 -24.19 5.68 15.04
N ASP A 208 -23.11 6.05 15.72
CA ASP A 208 -23.16 6.92 16.91
C ASP A 208 -23.80 8.28 16.59
N GLN A 209 -23.40 8.91 15.47
CA GLN A 209 -23.93 10.20 15.06
C GLN A 209 -25.32 10.15 14.40
N ARG A 210 -25.84 8.95 14.10
CA ARG A 210 -27.03 8.75 13.26
C ARG A 210 -26.93 9.55 11.93
N SER A 211 -25.73 9.61 11.37
CA SER A 211 -25.38 10.46 10.24
C SER A 211 -24.37 9.78 9.32
N TRP A 212 -24.64 9.81 8.02
CA TRP A 212 -23.73 9.28 6.99
C TRP A 212 -22.67 10.28 6.55
N VAL A 213 -22.65 11.49 7.14
CA VAL A 213 -21.68 12.56 6.83
C VAL A 213 -20.25 12.06 6.94
N ASN A 214 -19.96 11.14 7.85
CA ASN A 214 -18.61 10.59 7.98
C ASN A 214 -18.08 9.98 6.66
N PHE A 215 -18.95 9.26 5.93
CA PHE A 215 -18.57 8.58 4.68
C PHE A 215 -18.26 9.54 3.53
N TYR A 216 -19.11 10.54 3.28
CA TYR A 216 -18.88 11.49 2.18
C TYR A 216 -18.05 12.71 2.59
N GLY A 217 -18.06 13.07 3.88
CA GLY A 217 -17.20 14.10 4.47
C GLY A 217 -15.72 13.69 4.46
N ASN A 218 -15.44 12.38 4.53
CA ASN A 218 -14.13 11.78 4.25
C ASN A 218 -14.23 10.72 3.13
N ILE A 219 -14.68 11.16 1.95
CA ILE A 219 -14.81 10.28 0.78
C ILE A 219 -13.49 9.59 0.41
N GLY A 220 -12.36 10.21 0.73
CA GLY A 220 -11.01 9.65 0.64
C GLY A 220 -10.83 8.32 1.32
N LYS A 221 -11.06 8.30 2.64
CA LYS A 221 -10.93 7.09 3.46
C LYS A 221 -11.97 6.04 3.04
N THR A 222 -13.20 6.47 2.74
CA THR A 222 -14.26 5.59 2.22
C THR A 222 -13.84 4.88 0.93
N LEU A 223 -13.41 5.63 -0.10
CA LEU A 223 -13.02 5.06 -1.38
C LEU A 223 -11.72 4.26 -1.27
N LEU A 224 -10.76 4.70 -0.46
CA LEU A 224 -9.54 3.95 -0.19
C LEU A 224 -9.87 2.56 0.36
N SER A 225 -10.71 2.49 1.40
CA SER A 225 -11.14 1.22 2.00
C SER A 225 -11.91 0.35 1.00
N LEU A 226 -12.89 0.91 0.28
CA LEU A 226 -13.71 0.13 -0.67
C LEU A 226 -12.91 -0.39 -1.86
N VAL A 227 -12.04 0.43 -2.45
CA VAL A 227 -11.20 0.05 -3.59
C VAL A 227 -10.21 -1.02 -3.16
N SER A 228 -9.56 -0.89 -2.00
CA SER A 228 -8.65 -1.91 -1.49
C SER A 228 -9.39 -3.22 -1.20
N ILE A 229 -10.51 -3.20 -0.47
CA ILE A 229 -11.34 -4.40 -0.22
C ILE A 229 -11.69 -5.11 -1.53
N PHE A 230 -12.12 -4.37 -2.56
CA PHE A 230 -12.46 -4.92 -3.86
C PHE A 230 -11.26 -5.61 -4.53
N PHE A 231 -10.11 -4.93 -4.59
CA PHE A 231 -8.91 -5.50 -5.21
C PHE A 231 -8.32 -6.66 -4.42
N ASP A 232 -8.38 -6.62 -3.09
CA ASP A 232 -7.88 -7.70 -2.24
C ASP A 232 -8.72 -8.96 -2.42
N ILE A 233 -10.05 -8.84 -2.46
CA ILE A 233 -10.95 -9.96 -2.81
C ILE A 233 -10.61 -10.47 -4.21
N LEU A 234 -10.42 -9.59 -5.19
CA LEU A 234 -10.03 -9.99 -6.54
C LEU A 234 -8.72 -10.78 -6.54
N PHE A 235 -7.71 -10.35 -5.79
CA PHE A 235 -6.43 -11.04 -5.69
C PHE A 235 -6.54 -12.39 -4.96
N MET A 236 -7.34 -12.46 -3.88
CA MET A 236 -7.62 -13.71 -3.19
C MET A 236 -8.33 -14.71 -4.12
N VAL A 237 -9.31 -14.27 -4.91
CA VAL A 237 -9.97 -15.10 -5.93
C VAL A 237 -8.97 -15.54 -7.00
N GLN A 238 -8.13 -14.64 -7.50
CA GLN A 238 -7.09 -14.99 -8.48
C GLN A 238 -6.14 -16.06 -7.93
N HIS A 239 -5.73 -15.98 -6.66
CA HIS A 239 -4.77 -16.90 -6.06
C HIS A 239 -5.37 -18.24 -5.66
N PHE A 240 -6.49 -18.24 -4.92
CA PHE A 240 -7.05 -19.45 -4.32
C PHE A 240 -8.02 -20.18 -5.23
N VAL A 241 -8.69 -19.48 -6.16
CA VAL A 241 -9.73 -20.07 -7.01
C VAL A 241 -9.25 -20.24 -8.45
N LEU A 242 -8.74 -19.19 -9.08
CA LEU A 242 -8.44 -19.21 -10.52
C LEU A 242 -7.06 -19.80 -10.85
N TYR A 243 -6.03 -19.45 -10.08
CA TYR A 243 -4.64 -19.82 -10.34
C TYR A 243 -3.97 -20.52 -9.14
N PRO A 244 -4.59 -21.57 -8.57
CA PRO A 244 -3.99 -22.29 -7.46
C PRO A 244 -2.65 -22.88 -7.89
N SER A 245 -1.60 -22.56 -7.12
CA SER A 245 -0.28 -23.13 -7.38
C SER A 245 -0.36 -24.64 -7.18
N LYS A 246 -0.10 -25.42 -8.23
CA LYS A 246 0.15 -26.86 -8.06
C LYS A 246 1.35 -26.98 -7.13
N LYS A 247 1.17 -27.58 -5.94
CA LYS A 247 2.31 -28.03 -5.14
C LYS A 247 3.05 -29.03 -6.01
N THR A 248 4.19 -28.65 -6.56
CA THR A 248 5.16 -29.63 -7.04
C THR A 248 5.49 -30.47 -5.82
N THR A 249 5.02 -31.71 -5.81
CA THR A 249 5.53 -32.72 -4.90
C THR A 249 7.03 -32.73 -5.10
N ASP A 250 7.79 -32.27 -4.11
CA ASP A 250 9.20 -32.56 -4.02
C ASP A 250 9.31 -34.09 -3.93
N VAL A 251 9.48 -34.73 -5.09
CA VAL A 251 10.03 -36.08 -5.15
C VAL A 251 11.47 -35.89 -4.71
N SER A 252 11.72 -36.16 -3.42
CA SER A 252 13.08 -36.38 -2.92
C SER A 252 13.76 -37.40 -3.83
N PRO A 253 15.02 -37.19 -4.24
CA PRO A 253 15.84 -38.31 -4.68
C PRO A 253 15.95 -39.25 -3.48
N SER A 254 15.34 -40.43 -3.58
CA SER A 254 15.57 -41.49 -2.62
C SER A 254 17.06 -41.83 -2.64
N ASP A 255 17.68 -41.71 -1.47
CA ASP A 255 18.96 -42.32 -1.15
C ASP A 255 18.86 -43.84 -1.37
N ASP A 256 19.43 -44.34 -2.47
CA ASP A 256 19.90 -45.71 -2.56
C ASP A 256 21.42 -45.69 -2.35
N ALA A 257 21.82 -45.79 -1.07
CA ALA A 257 23.17 -46.10 -0.66
C ALA A 257 23.25 -47.60 -0.34
N GLU A 258 23.93 -48.39 -1.19
CA GLU A 258 24.95 -49.39 -0.81
C GLU A 258 25.27 -50.34 -1.97
N SER A 259 26.48 -50.23 -2.51
CA SER A 259 27.28 -51.41 -2.88
C SER A 259 28.75 -51.06 -2.77
N LYS A 260 29.44 -51.84 -1.95
CA LYS A 260 30.79 -51.68 -1.41
C LYS A 260 31.89 -52.02 -2.44
N GLU A 261 32.87 -51.13 -2.52
CA GLU A 261 34.35 -51.36 -2.56
C GLU A 261 35.05 -52.23 -3.64
N PRO A 262 36.39 -52.06 -3.81
CA PRO A 262 37.12 -52.03 -5.10
C PRO A 262 37.92 -53.31 -5.38
N MET A 263 38.54 -53.45 -6.57
CA MET A 263 39.81 -54.17 -6.83
C MET A 263 40.25 -54.10 -8.31
N LEU A 264 41.57 -54.17 -8.52
CA LEU A 264 42.33 -54.03 -9.76
C LEU A 264 42.03 -55.07 -10.86
N GLY A 265 42.30 -54.69 -12.11
CA GLY A 265 42.56 -55.63 -13.23
C GLY A 265 42.77 -54.92 -14.58
N PRO A 266 43.87 -55.15 -15.33
CA PRO A 266 44.25 -54.35 -16.51
C PRO A 266 43.82 -54.98 -17.84
N SER A 267 43.55 -54.16 -18.87
CA SER A 267 43.53 -54.56 -20.29
C SER A 267 43.48 -53.31 -21.18
N HIS A 268 44.61 -52.83 -21.69
CA HIS A 268 45.05 -52.98 -23.09
C HIS A 268 44.06 -52.46 -24.15
N GLY A 269 44.45 -51.37 -24.84
CA GLY A 269 43.77 -50.89 -26.04
C GLY A 269 44.18 -49.47 -26.42
N GLN A 270 45.31 -49.34 -27.10
CA GLN A 270 45.75 -48.12 -27.79
C GLN A 270 44.67 -47.61 -28.77
N HIS A 271 44.36 -46.31 -28.73
CA HIS A 271 44.53 -45.48 -29.92
C HIS A 271 44.62 -43.98 -29.58
N GLN A 272 45.66 -43.40 -30.15
CA GLN A 272 46.04 -42.00 -30.21
C GLN A 272 45.28 -41.31 -31.37
N ILE A 273 45.49 -39.99 -31.50
CA ILE A 273 45.20 -39.08 -32.63
C ILE A 273 43.97 -38.18 -32.33
N ASP A 274 44.15 -36.95 -31.84
CA ASP A 274 44.64 -35.70 -32.46
C ASP A 274 43.55 -34.87 -33.18
N VAL A 275 43.49 -33.58 -32.81
CA VAL A 275 43.15 -32.38 -33.62
C VAL A 275 41.65 -32.23 -33.96
N CYS A 276 40.96 -31.10 -33.73
CA CYS A 276 41.33 -29.69 -33.79
C CYS A 276 40.48 -28.83 -32.83
#